data_AF-A0A813JD02-F1
#
_entry.id   AF-A0A813JD02-F1
#
_cell.length_a   1.000
_cell.length_b   1.000
_cell.length_c   1.000
_cell.angle_alpha   90.00
_cell.angle_beta   90.00
_cell.angle_gamma   90.00
#
_symmetry.space_group_name_H-M   'P 1'
#
loop_
_entity.id
_entity.type
_entity.pdbx_description
1 polymer ?
#
loop_
_entity_poly.entity_id
_entity_poly.type
_entity_poly.pdbx_seq_one_letter_code
_entity_poly.pdbx_strand_id
1 'polypeptide(L)'
;MRLFDRNKHDAIILDDIRDMAFLGDHQEKLQGKYNAKVEFASTLGGTCAYSKYHFQVPIVATVNFSTKNLDFLETHDWLKHASNRVVVLEEPRSCFCMLRDKKATLLSGTHFLLLQSGRSSAMPVISEVVHPLSLNFENQRKVILLRDVKKQSWDDVRKQVRNLKGKKPTVKLLRRVYKNFSKKGRVVYKYKKCGRKPWKVTKGVESFLLRRLKALRCESICTATVLQRELVNEKGVDLEASTIRKVLTRNGYFWLTRAQKRKYSPDVTAQRLAFAKAVLRISKAQLRERLSLSLDGVVLSMAPKDPLERQNWCAHGDTHMWRKRCEAASPDLAGNDAYGNQVPLCRAVPLWAGISEGGFATVVFHKSKKLCTVEWADIVNGGKLINAIRSLSPTKPRGPWWVLCDNETFLRTQVSQAAHKDQGISLWSVPPRSPDLNPVEKFCRKALDKKADQARVRSTCRTKRAQAVAASCAGGRRKVCKEVVAKKGAMARS
;
A
#
# COMPACT_ATOMS: atom_id res chain seq x y z
N MET A 1 -4.08 22.81 33.12
CA MET A 1 -4.24 21.88 31.97
C MET A 1 -5.11 20.71 32.42
N ARG A 2 -6.23 20.42 31.75
CA ARG A 2 -7.05 19.23 32.08
C ARG A 2 -6.40 17.99 31.47
N LEU A 3 -6.21 16.92 32.25
CA LEU A 3 -5.63 15.65 31.79
C LEU A 3 -6.51 15.01 30.70
N PHE A 4 -5.89 14.62 29.58
CA PHE A 4 -6.55 13.97 28.46
C PHE A 4 -6.72 12.46 28.72
N ASP A 5 -7.94 12.04 29.05
CA ASP A 5 -8.32 10.63 29.23
C ASP A 5 -8.82 10.03 27.90
N ARG A 6 -8.08 9.05 27.36
CA ARG A 6 -8.38 8.35 26.09
C ARG A 6 -9.67 7.53 26.11
N ASN A 7 -10.17 7.18 27.30
CA ASN A 7 -11.42 6.42 27.44
C ASN A 7 -12.66 7.35 27.49
N LYS A 8 -12.45 8.66 27.67
CA LYS A 8 -13.53 9.66 27.82
C LYS A 8 -13.53 10.74 26.74
N HIS A 9 -12.38 11.04 26.13
CA HIS A 9 -12.25 12.08 25.13
C HIS A 9 -12.02 11.48 23.74
N ASP A 10 -12.89 11.83 22.81
CA ASP A 10 -12.80 11.42 21.41
C ASP A 10 -11.90 12.42 20.66
N ALA A 11 -10.70 12.01 20.25
CA ALA A 11 -9.73 12.86 19.56
C ALA A 11 -9.17 12.15 18.32
N ILE A 12 -8.73 12.94 17.35
CA ILE A 12 -8.06 12.40 16.15
C ILE A 12 -6.57 12.66 16.28
N ILE A 13 -5.80 11.56 16.26
CA ILE A 13 -4.35 11.61 16.34
C ILE A 13 -3.80 11.43 14.93
N LEU A 14 -3.14 12.46 14.41
CA LEU A 14 -2.35 12.45 13.19
C LEU A 14 -0.90 12.19 13.57
N ASP A 15 -0.53 10.92 13.59
CA ASP A 15 0.80 10.50 14.02
C ASP A 15 1.84 10.65 12.89
N ASP A 16 3.05 11.08 13.25
CA ASP A 16 4.24 11.18 12.40
C ASP A 16 4.06 12.02 11.13
N ILE A 17 3.54 13.25 11.29
CA ILE A 17 3.41 14.19 10.18
C ILE A 17 4.80 14.59 9.69
N ARG A 18 5.16 14.17 8.47
CA ARG A 18 6.47 14.41 7.85
C ARG A 18 6.57 15.75 7.11
N ASP A 19 5.47 16.47 6.95
CA ASP A 19 5.44 17.77 6.26
C ASP A 19 4.31 18.65 6.81
N MET A 20 4.63 19.84 7.34
CA MET A 20 3.64 20.77 7.87
C MET A 20 2.71 21.35 6.80
N ALA A 21 3.11 21.34 5.53
CA ALA A 21 2.24 21.74 4.42
C ALA A 21 0.98 20.86 4.36
N PHE A 22 1.06 19.60 4.80
CA PHE A 22 -0.11 18.74 4.92
C PHE A 22 -1.20 19.37 5.80
N LEU A 23 -0.84 19.94 6.95
CA LEU A 23 -1.79 20.59 7.84
C LEU A 23 -2.37 21.85 7.20
N GLY A 24 -1.53 22.67 6.56
CA GLY A 24 -1.96 23.87 5.83
C GLY A 24 -2.94 23.56 4.69
N ASP A 25 -2.59 22.61 3.81
CA ASP A 25 -3.41 22.17 2.68
C ASP A 25 -4.75 21.57 3.11
N HIS A 26 -4.82 21.07 4.35
CA HIS A 26 -6.01 20.47 4.93
C HIS A 26 -6.65 21.35 6.01
N GLN A 27 -6.26 22.62 6.13
CA GLN A 27 -6.72 23.50 7.22
C GLN A 27 -8.24 23.61 7.28
N GLU A 28 -8.92 23.72 6.14
CA GLU A 28 -10.38 23.83 6.10
C GLU A 28 -11.07 22.59 6.69
N LYS A 29 -10.46 21.42 6.49
CA LYS A 29 -10.94 20.12 6.98
C LYS A 29 -10.67 19.98 8.47
N LEU A 30 -9.48 20.40 8.92
CA LEU A 30 -9.04 20.32 10.32
C LEU A 30 -9.74 21.36 11.21
N GLN A 31 -10.09 22.53 10.65
CA GLN A 31 -10.91 23.56 11.29
C GLN A 31 -12.40 23.22 11.33
N GLY A 32 -12.83 22.14 10.64
CA GLY A 32 -14.24 21.76 10.56
C GLY A 32 -15.11 22.72 9.74
N LYS A 33 -14.55 23.40 8.72
CA LYS A 33 -15.34 24.27 7.82
C LYS A 33 -16.33 23.43 6.99
N TYR A 34 -17.58 23.87 6.98
CA TYR A 34 -18.78 23.03 6.80
C TYR A 34 -19.23 22.74 5.35
N ASN A 35 -18.37 22.89 4.34
CA ASN A 35 -18.80 22.76 2.94
C ASN A 35 -18.35 21.47 2.23
N ALA A 36 -17.59 20.58 2.89
CA ALA A 36 -17.10 19.36 2.26
C ALA A 36 -17.07 18.14 3.19
N LYS A 37 -17.41 16.97 2.64
CA LYS A 37 -17.19 15.67 3.28
C LYS A 37 -15.68 15.38 3.27
N VAL A 38 -15.11 15.10 4.43
CA VAL A 38 -13.68 14.77 4.56
C VAL A 38 -13.51 13.26 4.63
N GLU A 39 -12.75 12.70 3.70
CA GLU A 39 -12.35 11.30 3.70
C GLU A 39 -10.95 11.19 4.33
N PHE A 40 -10.85 10.50 5.48
CA PHE A 40 -9.60 10.40 6.26
C PHE A 40 -8.69 9.30 5.74
N ALA A 41 -9.29 8.23 5.25
CA ALA A 41 -8.60 7.12 4.61
C ALA A 41 -9.57 6.38 3.71
N SER A 42 -9.13 6.06 2.50
CA SER A 42 -9.67 4.95 1.72
C SER A 42 -8.65 3.83 1.65
N THR A 43 -9.15 2.60 1.70
CA THR A 43 -8.32 1.46 1.29
C THR A 43 -7.95 1.60 -0.18
N LEU A 44 -6.82 1.03 -0.60
CA LEU A 44 -6.32 1.03 -1.99
C LEU A 44 -7.32 0.47 -3.03
N GLY A 45 -8.46 -0.08 -2.62
CA GLY A 45 -9.57 -0.51 -3.46
C GLY A 45 -10.88 0.28 -3.33
N GLY A 46 -10.94 1.34 -2.53
CA GLY A 46 -12.15 2.14 -2.26
C GLY A 46 -13.29 1.34 -1.60
N THR A 47 -12.99 0.18 -1.03
CA THR A 47 -13.97 -0.77 -0.48
C THR A 47 -14.46 -0.34 0.90
N CYS A 48 -13.66 0.45 1.62
CA CYS A 48 -14.00 1.06 2.90
C CYS A 48 -13.50 2.50 2.88
N ALA A 49 -14.40 3.44 3.17
CA ALA A 49 -14.08 4.84 3.38
C ALA A 49 -14.52 5.19 4.80
N TYR A 50 -13.58 5.66 5.62
CA TYR A 50 -13.91 6.18 6.94
C TYR A 50 -14.24 7.67 6.80
N SER A 51 -15.44 8.03 7.25
CA SER A 51 -15.91 9.41 7.25
C SER A 51 -16.48 9.70 8.63
N LYS A 52 -15.95 10.74 9.28
CA LYS A 52 -16.44 11.22 10.58
C LYS A 52 -16.84 12.68 10.44
N TYR A 53 -17.93 13.07 11.09
CA TYR A 53 -18.29 14.48 11.21
C TYR A 53 -17.40 15.11 12.28
N HIS A 54 -16.60 16.11 11.89
CA HIS A 54 -15.71 16.83 12.78
C HIS A 54 -16.49 17.92 13.51
N PHE A 55 -17.16 17.54 14.59
CA PHE A 55 -17.77 18.51 15.49
C PHE A 55 -17.04 18.46 16.83
N GLN A 56 -16.31 19.53 17.16
CA GLN A 56 -15.59 19.69 18.43
C GLN A 56 -14.62 18.55 18.78
N VAL A 57 -14.14 17.79 17.78
CA VAL A 57 -13.15 16.73 17.97
C VAL A 57 -11.76 17.36 18.01
N PRO A 58 -11.05 17.36 19.15
CA PRO A 58 -9.67 17.83 19.20
C PRO A 58 -8.79 16.99 18.27
N ILE A 59 -7.89 17.66 17.54
CA ILE A 59 -6.92 16.99 16.66
C ILE A 59 -5.54 17.16 17.28
N VAL A 60 -4.82 16.04 17.42
CA VAL A 60 -3.45 16.00 17.91
C VAL A 60 -2.57 15.57 16.75
N ALA A 61 -1.62 16.40 16.34
CA ALA A 61 -0.60 16.05 15.36
C ALA A 61 0.74 15.81 16.07
N THR A 62 1.42 14.72 15.76
CA THR A 62 2.81 14.51 16.23
C THR A 62 3.77 14.84 15.10
N VAL A 63 4.79 15.63 15.42
CA VAL A 63 5.85 16.05 14.49
C VAL A 63 7.20 15.78 15.12
N ASN A 64 8.21 15.53 14.29
CA ASN A 64 9.58 15.28 14.75
C ASN A 64 10.56 16.16 13.98
N PHE A 65 11.84 16.14 14.35
CA PHE A 65 12.85 16.98 13.71
C PHE A 65 13.10 16.67 12.22
N SER A 66 12.57 15.56 11.70
CA SER A 66 12.63 15.26 10.26
C SER A 66 11.42 15.78 9.49
N THR A 67 10.44 16.36 10.18
CA THR A 67 9.27 17.00 9.57
C THR A 67 9.72 18.22 8.76
N LYS A 68 9.29 18.30 7.51
CA LYS A 68 9.53 19.44 6.63
C LYS A 68 8.61 20.61 6.95
N ASN A 69 9.04 21.82 6.55
CA ASN A 69 8.26 23.05 6.66
C ASN A 69 7.88 23.42 8.12
N LEU A 70 8.75 23.10 9.09
CA LEU A 70 8.51 23.44 10.51
C LEU A 70 8.34 24.94 10.74
N ASP A 71 8.96 25.77 9.89
CA ASP A 71 8.80 27.22 9.85
C ASP A 71 7.34 27.66 9.66
N PHE A 72 6.44 26.79 9.16
CA PHE A 72 5.00 27.08 9.09
C PHE A 72 4.39 27.34 10.46
N LEU A 73 5.00 26.85 11.54
CA LEU A 73 4.60 27.20 12.90
C LEU A 73 4.82 28.69 13.20
N GLU A 74 5.60 29.41 12.41
CA GLU A 74 5.89 30.83 12.58
C GLU A 74 5.34 31.67 11.42
N THR A 75 5.34 31.12 10.21
CA THR A 75 5.04 31.87 8.97
C THR A 75 3.61 31.68 8.45
N HIS A 76 3.01 30.50 8.62
CA HIS A 76 1.73 30.16 7.98
C HIS A 76 0.54 30.83 8.68
N ASP A 77 -0.38 31.40 7.91
CA ASP A 77 -1.50 32.21 8.39
C ASP A 77 -2.33 31.54 9.50
N TRP A 78 -2.70 30.28 9.36
CA TRP A 78 -3.43 29.53 10.38
C TRP A 78 -2.54 28.93 11.47
N LEU A 79 -1.47 28.24 11.06
CA LEU A 79 -0.60 27.50 11.97
C LEU A 79 0.27 28.41 12.82
N LYS A 80 0.47 29.70 12.52
CA LYS A 80 1.26 30.58 13.39
C LYS A 80 0.52 31.09 14.62
N HIS A 81 -0.82 31.08 14.61
CA HIS A 81 -1.61 31.62 15.72
C HIS A 81 -1.73 30.64 16.89
N ALA A 82 -1.33 31.07 18.08
CA ALA A 82 -1.39 30.28 19.32
C ALA A 82 -2.83 29.98 19.78
N SER A 83 -3.83 30.71 19.28
CA SER A 83 -5.24 30.40 19.51
C SER A 83 -5.72 29.16 18.74
N ASN A 84 -5.02 28.78 17.67
CA ASN A 84 -5.39 27.67 16.79
C ASN A 84 -4.62 26.38 17.12
N ARG A 85 -3.52 26.48 17.86
CA ARG A 85 -2.67 25.34 18.23
C ARG A 85 -2.02 25.53 19.59
N VAL A 86 -1.74 24.42 20.26
CA VAL A 86 -0.85 24.36 21.42
C VAL A 86 0.33 23.47 21.05
N VAL A 87 1.54 24.02 21.07
CA VAL A 87 2.77 23.25 20.90
C VAL A 87 3.18 22.74 22.28
N VAL A 88 3.31 21.44 22.42
CA VAL A 88 3.84 20.78 23.62
C VAL A 88 5.16 20.15 23.23
N LEU A 89 6.24 20.68 23.80
CA LEU A 89 7.58 20.13 23.65
C LEU A 89 7.72 19.02 24.69
N GLU A 90 7.89 17.78 24.24
CA GLU A 90 8.30 16.72 25.17
C GLU A 90 9.82 16.71 25.22
N GLU A 91 10.39 17.11 26.37
CA GLU A 91 11.81 16.94 26.61
C GLU A 91 12.17 15.46 26.46
N PRO A 92 13.30 15.13 25.83
CA PRO A 92 13.73 13.74 25.71
C PRO A 92 13.84 13.15 27.12
N ARG A 93 12.90 12.27 27.48
CA ARG A 93 13.01 11.48 28.70
C ARG A 93 14.32 10.71 28.61
N SER A 94 15.26 11.02 29.49
CA SER A 94 16.46 10.23 29.65
C SER A 94 16.01 8.81 30.02
N CYS A 95 16.01 7.91 29.06
CA CYS A 95 15.98 6.49 29.36
C CYS A 95 17.24 6.20 30.16
N PHE A 96 17.07 6.06 31.47
CA PHE A 96 18.08 5.61 32.41
C PHE A 96 18.43 4.14 32.08
N CYS A 97 19.24 3.96 31.05
CA CYS A 97 19.87 2.70 30.70
C CYS A 97 21.37 2.95 30.76
N MET A 98 22.00 2.38 31.78
CA MET A 98 23.44 2.44 32.01
C MET A 98 24.24 2.08 30.75
N LEU A 99 24.92 3.06 30.18
CA LEU A 99 26.17 2.85 29.45
C LEU A 99 27.03 4.11 29.68
N ARG A 100 28.06 3.95 30.51
CA ARG A 100 29.22 4.85 30.55
C ARG A 100 29.90 4.74 29.18
N ASP A 101 29.80 5.79 28.36
CA ASP A 101 30.96 6.37 27.68
C ASP A 101 30.62 7.66 26.95
N LYS A 102 31.60 8.56 26.95
CA LYS A 102 31.48 9.98 26.65
C LYS A 102 31.27 10.27 25.15
N LYS A 103 30.50 11.34 24.90
CA LYS A 103 30.32 12.12 23.66
C LYS A 103 29.44 11.51 22.56
N ALA A 104 28.12 11.69 22.70
CA ALA A 104 27.23 12.20 21.63
C ALA A 104 25.85 12.51 22.24
N THR A 105 25.58 13.79 22.49
CA THR A 105 24.24 14.24 22.92
C THR A 105 23.33 14.30 21.70
N LEU A 106 22.61 13.22 21.40
CA LEU A 106 21.52 13.19 20.42
C LEU A 106 20.19 13.42 21.15
N LEU A 107 19.72 14.67 21.12
CA LEU A 107 18.42 15.09 21.64
C LEU A 107 17.30 14.57 20.73
N SER A 108 16.63 13.47 21.11
CA SER A 108 15.40 13.01 20.44
C SER A 108 14.15 13.54 21.16
N GLY A 109 13.86 14.81 21.00
CA GLY A 109 12.58 15.41 21.38
C GLY A 109 11.48 15.10 20.35
N THR A 110 10.31 14.65 20.82
CA THR A 110 9.09 14.55 20.00
C THR A 110 8.24 15.79 20.28
N HIS A 111 7.73 16.45 19.24
CA HIS A 111 6.90 17.63 19.39
C HIS A 111 5.43 17.24 19.20
N PHE A 112 4.58 17.60 20.15
CA PHE A 112 3.14 17.39 20.05
C PHE A 112 2.45 18.71 19.70
N LEU A 113 1.55 18.68 18.72
CA LEU A 113 0.77 19.82 18.31
C LEU A 113 -0.71 19.53 18.54
N LEU A 114 -1.34 20.23 19.49
CA LEU A 114 -2.77 20.14 19.75
C LEU A 114 -3.49 21.25 18.99
N LEU A 115 -4.28 20.91 17.97
CA LEU A 115 -5.07 21.89 17.22
C LEU A 115 -6.43 22.10 17.91
N GLN A 116 -6.75 23.35 18.26
CA GLN A 116 -8.03 23.70 18.89
C GLN A 116 -9.04 24.13 17.84
N SER A 117 -10.22 23.49 17.82
CA SER A 117 -11.38 24.05 17.13
C SER A 117 -11.93 25.22 17.96
N GLY A 118 -11.97 26.42 17.40
CA GLY A 118 -12.32 27.65 18.11
C GLY A 118 -13.59 27.54 18.96
N ARG A 119 -13.52 28.08 20.19
CA ARG A 119 -14.66 28.25 21.09
C ARG A 119 -15.63 29.27 20.49
N SER A 120 -16.75 28.80 19.98
CA SER A 120 -18.01 29.55 19.95
C SER A 120 -19.06 28.70 20.64
N SER A 121 -19.50 29.13 21.82
CA SER A 121 -20.63 28.57 22.55
C SER A 121 -21.94 29.02 21.89
N ALA A 122 -22.20 28.52 20.69
CA ALA A 122 -23.52 28.55 20.08
C ALA A 122 -23.60 27.36 19.14
N MET A 123 -24.55 26.47 19.37
CA MET A 123 -24.88 25.40 18.43
C MET A 123 -25.08 25.99 17.02
N PRO A 124 -24.33 25.57 15.99
CA PRO A 124 -24.81 25.72 14.63
C PRO A 124 -25.78 24.57 14.38
N VAL A 125 -27.06 24.87 14.56
CA VAL A 125 -28.15 24.12 13.95
C VAL A 125 -27.83 23.98 12.45
N ILE A 126 -28.08 22.81 11.86
CA ILE A 126 -28.06 22.63 10.40
C ILE A 126 -29.00 23.69 9.79
N SER A 127 -28.41 24.79 9.35
CA SER A 127 -29.10 25.82 8.59
C SER A 127 -28.85 25.47 7.12
N GLU A 128 -29.75 24.67 6.53
CA GLU A 128 -30.22 25.11 5.21
C GLU A 128 -30.51 26.61 5.38
N VAL A 129 -29.95 27.50 4.55
CA VAL A 129 -30.23 28.94 4.66
C VAL A 129 -31.71 29.11 4.28
N VAL A 130 -32.59 28.80 5.22
CA VAL A 130 -34.02 28.87 5.05
C VAL A 130 -34.37 30.29 5.44
N HIS A 131 -34.85 31.05 4.45
CA HIS A 131 -35.24 32.43 4.64
C HIS A 131 -36.08 32.58 5.92
N PRO A 132 -35.86 33.59 6.79
CA PRO A 132 -36.55 33.71 8.09
C PRO A 132 -38.08 33.76 8.03
N LEU A 133 -38.63 34.11 6.86
CA LEU A 133 -40.09 34.09 6.60
C LEU A 133 -40.63 32.71 6.19
N SER A 134 -39.76 31.70 6.02
CA SER A 134 -40.12 30.33 5.67
C SER A 134 -40.59 29.53 6.88
N LEU A 135 -41.03 28.30 6.65
CA LEU A 135 -41.48 27.38 7.69
C LEU A 135 -40.37 26.39 8.04
N ASN A 136 -40.24 26.02 9.32
CA ASN A 136 -39.46 24.84 9.72
C ASN A 136 -40.16 23.56 9.22
N PHE A 137 -39.44 22.44 9.21
CA PHE A 137 -39.95 21.17 8.67
C PHE A 137 -41.24 20.70 9.36
N GLU A 138 -41.35 20.88 10.68
CA GLU A 138 -42.55 20.54 11.44
C GLU A 138 -43.77 21.33 10.96
N ASN A 139 -43.63 22.65 10.80
CA ASN A 139 -44.68 23.51 10.28
C ASN A 139 -45.00 23.19 8.82
N GLN A 140 -44.00 22.84 7.99
CA GLN A 140 -44.25 22.38 6.61
C GLN A 140 -45.11 21.11 6.57
N ARG A 141 -44.80 20.12 7.43
CA ARG A 141 -45.60 18.89 7.55
C ARG A 141 -47.01 19.17 8.07
N LYS A 142 -47.12 20.08 9.06
CA LYS A 142 -48.41 20.50 9.62
C LYS A 142 -49.32 21.11 8.56
N VAL A 143 -48.77 21.92 7.63
CA VAL A 143 -49.54 22.47 6.50
C VAL A 143 -50.17 21.37 5.65
N ILE A 144 -49.44 20.30 5.35
CA ILE A 144 -49.94 19.19 4.53
C ILE A 144 -51.03 18.43 5.28
N LEU A 145 -50.80 18.10 6.55
CA LEU A 145 -51.78 17.38 7.37
C LEU A 145 -53.09 18.16 7.51
N LEU A 146 -53.00 19.46 7.81
CA LEU A 146 -54.19 20.31 7.94
C LEU A 146 -54.94 20.45 6.61
N ARG A 147 -54.23 20.46 5.48
CA ARG A 147 -54.85 20.61 4.15
C ARG A 147 -55.42 19.30 3.60
N ASP A 148 -54.65 18.21 3.64
CA ASP A 148 -55.02 16.94 3.00
C ASP A 148 -55.87 16.05 3.89
N VAL A 149 -55.59 16.02 5.20
CA VAL A 149 -56.31 15.16 6.15
C VAL A 149 -57.48 15.92 6.76
N LYS A 150 -57.24 17.11 7.32
CA LYS A 150 -58.29 17.89 7.99
C LYS A 150 -59.12 18.78 7.06
N LYS A 151 -58.81 18.82 5.76
CA LYS A 151 -59.51 19.59 4.72
C LYS A 151 -59.72 21.08 5.02
N GLN A 152 -58.87 21.68 5.86
CA GLN A 152 -59.03 23.07 6.31
C GLN A 152 -58.74 24.09 5.20
N SER A 153 -59.38 25.25 5.29
CA SER A 153 -59.10 26.40 4.40
C SER A 153 -57.68 26.93 4.62
N TRP A 154 -57.10 27.60 3.62
CA TRP A 154 -55.74 28.16 3.75
C TRP A 154 -55.64 29.21 4.87
N ASP A 155 -56.72 29.93 5.13
CA ASP A 155 -56.78 30.92 6.21
C ASP A 155 -56.77 30.26 7.59
N ASP A 156 -57.42 29.10 7.75
CA ASP A 156 -57.42 28.36 9.01
C ASP A 156 -56.09 27.64 9.25
N VAL A 157 -55.47 27.13 8.18
CA VAL A 157 -54.09 26.59 8.25
C VAL A 157 -53.12 27.71 8.66
N ARG A 158 -53.26 28.91 8.10
CA ARG A 158 -52.44 30.08 8.44
C ARG A 158 -52.53 30.46 9.93
N LYS A 159 -53.68 30.28 10.57
CA LYS A 159 -53.86 30.55 12.01
C LYS A 159 -53.09 29.55 12.89
N GLN A 160 -52.83 28.34 12.41
CA GLN A 160 -52.25 27.24 13.20
C GLN A 160 -50.76 26.97 12.97
N VAL A 161 -50.16 27.67 12.01
CA VAL A 161 -48.76 27.48 11.59
C VAL A 161 -48.01 28.79 11.84
N ARG A 162 -46.73 28.70 12.19
CA ARG A 162 -45.85 29.86 12.38
C ARG A 162 -44.61 29.72 11.50
N ASN A 163 -44.12 30.84 10.98
CA ASN A 163 -42.82 30.87 10.31
C ASN A 163 -41.67 30.86 11.33
N LEU A 164 -40.43 30.79 10.85
CA LEU A 164 -39.23 30.77 11.71
C LEU A 164 -39.09 32.03 12.60
N LYS A 165 -39.72 33.15 12.23
CA LYS A 165 -39.82 34.37 13.05
C LYS A 165 -41.02 34.38 14.01
N GLY A 166 -41.77 33.29 14.15
CA GLY A 166 -42.96 33.21 14.99
C GLY A 166 -44.17 34.00 14.46
N LYS A 167 -44.12 34.55 13.24
CA LYS A 167 -45.23 35.29 12.61
C LYS A 167 -46.14 34.38 11.78
N LYS A 168 -47.36 34.85 11.53
CA LYS A 168 -48.32 34.16 10.64
C LYS A 168 -47.75 34.14 9.20
N PRO A 169 -47.61 32.97 8.55
CA PRO A 169 -47.11 32.88 7.18
C PRO A 169 -48.13 33.41 6.16
N THR A 170 -47.67 33.82 4.98
CA THR A 170 -48.59 34.21 3.89
C THR A 170 -49.22 32.98 3.24
N VAL A 171 -50.46 33.10 2.74
CA VAL A 171 -51.13 32.00 2.01
C VAL A 171 -50.31 31.54 0.79
N LYS A 172 -49.62 32.47 0.13
CA LYS A 172 -48.70 32.17 -0.99
C LYS A 172 -47.54 31.26 -0.56
N LEU A 173 -47.01 31.43 0.65
CA LEU A 173 -45.98 30.54 1.20
C LEU A 173 -46.56 29.15 1.48
N LEU A 174 -47.72 29.07 2.13
CA LEU A 174 -48.39 27.80 2.44
C LEU A 174 -48.65 26.98 1.18
N ARG A 175 -49.19 27.61 0.12
CA ARG A 175 -49.42 26.97 -1.18
C ARG A 175 -48.12 26.50 -1.84
N ARG A 176 -47.03 27.27 -1.72
CA ARG A 176 -45.72 26.90 -2.28
C ARG A 176 -45.12 25.70 -1.55
N VAL A 177 -45.17 25.71 -0.22
CA VAL A 177 -44.74 24.59 0.62
C VAL A 177 -45.55 23.35 0.24
N TYR A 178 -46.88 23.44 0.21
CA TYR A 178 -47.75 22.33 -0.18
C TYR A 178 -47.42 21.76 -1.57
N LYS A 179 -47.21 22.62 -2.58
CA LYS A 179 -46.84 22.19 -3.95
C LYS A 179 -45.49 21.47 -4.03
N ASN A 180 -44.58 21.72 -3.09
CA ASN A 180 -43.25 21.09 -3.07
C ASN A 180 -43.27 19.68 -2.47
N PHE A 181 -44.38 19.26 -1.87
CA PHE A 181 -44.56 17.92 -1.35
C PHE A 181 -45.34 17.05 -2.34
N SER A 182 -44.93 15.79 -2.45
CA SER A 182 -45.66 14.76 -3.17
C SER A 182 -46.93 14.35 -2.41
N LYS A 183 -47.88 13.70 -3.10
CA LYS A 183 -49.08 13.08 -2.49
C LYS A 183 -48.75 12.11 -1.33
N LYS A 184 -47.51 11.62 -1.24
CA LYS A 184 -47.01 10.74 -0.18
C LYS A 184 -46.27 11.50 0.94
N GLY A 185 -46.36 12.83 1.00
CA GLY A 185 -45.76 13.65 2.06
C GLY A 185 -44.23 13.77 1.99
N ARG A 186 -43.60 13.52 0.83
CA ARG A 186 -42.16 13.70 0.62
C ARG A 186 -41.86 14.96 -0.19
N VAL A 187 -40.86 15.74 0.20
CA VAL A 187 -40.36 16.87 -0.61
C VAL A 187 -39.79 16.33 -1.93
N VAL A 188 -40.31 16.81 -3.06
CA VAL A 188 -39.85 16.38 -4.39
C VAL A 188 -38.70 17.28 -4.82
N TYR A 189 -37.46 16.86 -4.55
CA TYR A 189 -36.28 17.55 -5.07
C TYR A 189 -36.15 17.33 -6.58
N LYS A 190 -36.28 18.41 -7.36
CA LYS A 190 -36.02 18.39 -8.81
C LYS A 190 -34.51 18.40 -9.08
N TYR A 191 -33.87 17.25 -8.86
CA TYR A 191 -32.41 17.06 -8.99
C TYR A 191 -31.83 17.46 -10.37
N LYS A 192 -32.66 17.49 -11.44
CA LYS A 192 -32.22 17.81 -12.81
C LYS A 192 -31.80 19.28 -13.04
N LYS A 193 -32.11 20.21 -12.11
CA LYS A 193 -31.80 21.65 -12.27
C LYS A 193 -30.91 22.23 -11.16
N CYS A 194 -30.19 21.40 -10.40
CA CYS A 194 -29.41 21.84 -9.24
C CYS A 194 -28.05 22.49 -9.58
N GLY A 195 -27.83 22.95 -10.82
CA GLY A 195 -26.58 23.63 -11.22
C GLY A 195 -25.32 22.76 -11.11
N ARG A 196 -25.45 21.43 -11.07
CA ARG A 196 -24.29 20.53 -11.07
C ARG A 196 -23.50 20.71 -12.35
N LYS A 197 -22.17 20.79 -12.21
CA LYS A 197 -21.24 20.75 -13.34
C LYS A 197 -21.57 19.53 -14.23
N PRO A 198 -21.49 19.68 -15.56
CA PRO A 198 -21.72 18.59 -16.50
C PRO A 198 -20.91 17.35 -16.10
N TRP A 199 -21.53 16.18 -16.19
CA TRP A 199 -20.86 14.93 -15.88
C TRP A 199 -19.72 14.69 -16.88
N LYS A 200 -18.48 14.82 -16.42
CA LYS A 200 -17.28 14.74 -17.27
C LYS A 200 -17.04 13.34 -17.88
N VAL A 201 -17.64 12.28 -17.32
CA VAL A 201 -17.50 10.92 -17.87
C VAL A 201 -18.55 10.69 -18.96
N THR A 202 -18.22 11.11 -20.17
CA THR A 202 -19.02 10.78 -21.36
C THR A 202 -18.80 9.31 -21.77
N LYS A 203 -19.66 8.77 -22.63
CA LYS A 203 -19.44 7.43 -23.23
C LYS A 203 -18.10 7.34 -23.96
N GLY A 204 -17.66 8.42 -24.60
CA GLY A 204 -16.36 8.48 -25.27
C GLY A 204 -15.19 8.36 -24.31
N VAL A 205 -15.25 9.05 -23.16
CA VAL A 205 -14.24 8.96 -22.09
C VAL A 205 -14.23 7.57 -21.47
N GLU A 206 -15.40 6.99 -21.21
CA GLU A 206 -15.51 5.62 -20.68
C GLU A 206 -14.89 4.59 -21.64
N SER A 207 -15.25 4.62 -22.93
CA SER A 207 -14.66 3.75 -23.94
C SER A 207 -13.15 3.95 -24.11
N PHE A 208 -12.66 5.20 -23.97
CA PHE A 208 -11.23 5.49 -23.98
C PHE A 208 -10.52 4.80 -22.81
N LEU A 209 -11.00 5.00 -21.57
CA LEU A 209 -10.41 4.42 -20.37
C LEU A 209 -10.33 2.89 -20.46
N LEU A 210 -11.37 2.22 -20.95
CA LEU A 210 -11.41 0.77 -21.07
C LEU A 210 -10.45 0.24 -22.15
N ARG A 211 -10.35 0.91 -23.30
CA ARG A 211 -9.41 0.54 -24.37
C ARG A 211 -7.96 0.76 -23.92
N ARG A 212 -7.67 1.93 -23.33
CA ARG A 212 -6.33 2.28 -22.86
C ARG A 212 -5.88 1.37 -21.73
N LEU A 213 -6.78 1.01 -20.80
CA LEU A 213 -6.51 0.01 -19.77
C LEU A 213 -6.03 -1.32 -20.36
N LYS A 214 -6.71 -1.84 -21.38
CA LYS A 214 -6.32 -3.10 -22.01
C LYS A 214 -4.95 -3.01 -22.68
N ALA A 215 -4.71 -1.96 -23.47
CA ALA A 215 -3.43 -1.75 -24.14
C ALA A 215 -2.27 -1.66 -23.13
N LEU A 216 -2.40 -0.78 -22.14
CA LEU A 216 -1.36 -0.57 -21.14
C LEU A 216 -1.09 -1.81 -20.28
N ARG A 217 -2.08 -2.67 -20.06
CA ARG A 217 -1.91 -3.91 -19.30
C ARG A 217 -1.06 -4.98 -20.00
N CYS A 218 -0.95 -4.91 -21.32
CA CYS A 218 -0.03 -5.78 -22.06
C CYS A 218 1.43 -5.35 -21.84
N GLU A 219 1.65 -4.05 -21.62
CA GLU A 219 2.99 -3.45 -21.56
C GLU A 219 3.48 -3.25 -20.11
N SER A 220 2.59 -2.88 -19.19
CA SER A 220 2.95 -2.43 -17.84
C SER A 220 1.82 -2.60 -16.82
N ILE A 221 2.08 -2.21 -15.57
CA ILE A 221 1.05 -2.13 -14.51
C ILE A 221 0.20 -0.88 -14.73
N CYS A 222 -1.09 -1.07 -15.04
CA CYS A 222 -2.02 0.03 -15.25
C CYS A 222 -2.82 0.35 -13.97
N THR A 223 -2.57 1.53 -13.39
CA THR A 223 -3.31 2.07 -12.22
C THR A 223 -4.33 3.12 -12.64
N ALA A 224 -5.24 3.51 -11.73
CA ALA A 224 -6.20 4.59 -12.01
C ALA A 224 -5.49 5.94 -12.25
N THR A 225 -4.35 6.17 -11.60
CA THR A 225 -3.53 7.38 -11.78
C THR A 225 -2.77 7.38 -13.11
N VAL A 226 -2.36 6.19 -13.61
CA VAL A 226 -1.81 6.07 -14.96
C VAL A 226 -2.90 6.42 -15.97
N LEU A 227 -4.10 5.83 -15.85
CA LEU A 227 -5.22 6.15 -16.73
C LEU A 227 -5.65 7.63 -16.67
N GLN A 228 -5.56 8.27 -15.50
CA GLN A 228 -5.81 9.70 -15.37
C GLN A 228 -4.83 10.52 -16.21
N ARG A 229 -3.53 10.23 -16.10
CA ARG A 229 -2.49 10.91 -16.89
C ARG A 229 -2.74 10.75 -18.39
N GLU A 230 -3.01 9.53 -18.83
CA GLU A 230 -3.31 9.23 -20.24
C GLU A 230 -4.57 9.95 -20.74
N LEU A 231 -5.61 10.02 -19.91
CA LEU A 231 -6.85 10.72 -20.24
C LEU A 231 -6.64 12.24 -20.36
N VAL A 232 -5.85 12.84 -19.48
CA VAL A 232 -5.50 14.26 -19.56
C VAL A 232 -4.68 14.51 -20.82
N ASN A 233 -3.66 13.69 -21.08
CA ASN A 233 -2.77 13.85 -22.23
C ASN A 233 -3.50 13.69 -23.57
N GLU A 234 -4.34 12.67 -23.74
CA GLU A 234 -4.96 12.35 -25.04
C GLU A 234 -6.32 13.01 -25.26
N LYS A 235 -7.06 13.34 -24.18
CA LYS A 235 -8.42 13.88 -24.28
C LYS A 235 -8.59 15.25 -23.61
N GLY A 236 -7.59 15.76 -22.91
CA GLY A 236 -7.70 17.02 -22.16
C GLY A 236 -8.73 16.95 -21.02
N VAL A 237 -9.15 15.75 -20.60
CA VAL A 237 -10.18 15.58 -19.58
C VAL A 237 -9.54 15.19 -18.26
N ASP A 238 -9.57 16.12 -17.31
CA ASP A 238 -9.15 15.82 -15.94
C ASP A 238 -10.30 15.20 -15.12
N LEU A 239 -10.09 13.95 -14.72
CA LEU A 239 -10.95 13.16 -13.84
C LEU A 239 -10.17 12.70 -12.62
N GLU A 240 -10.78 12.80 -11.45
CA GLU A 240 -10.25 12.16 -10.26
C GLU A 240 -10.13 10.64 -10.43
N ALA A 241 -9.04 10.07 -9.88
CA ALA A 241 -8.84 8.63 -9.83
C ALA A 241 -10.03 7.89 -9.20
N SER A 242 -10.72 8.50 -8.21
CA SER A 242 -11.94 7.96 -7.58
C SER A 242 -13.06 7.69 -8.59
N THR A 243 -13.20 8.57 -9.58
CA THR A 243 -14.21 8.49 -10.63
C THR A 243 -13.83 7.44 -11.66
N ILE A 244 -12.55 7.37 -12.04
CA ILE A 244 -12.02 6.33 -12.93
C ILE A 244 -12.26 4.95 -12.31
N ARG A 245 -11.96 4.75 -11.01
CA ARG A 245 -12.22 3.47 -10.31
C ARG A 245 -13.69 3.05 -10.38
N LYS A 246 -14.63 3.98 -10.25
CA LYS A 246 -16.08 3.71 -10.36
C LYS A 246 -16.45 3.25 -11.78
N VAL A 247 -15.88 3.87 -12.81
CA VAL A 247 -16.05 3.45 -14.21
C VAL A 247 -15.53 2.05 -14.43
N LEU A 248 -14.32 1.75 -13.96
CA LEU A 248 -13.71 0.42 -14.07
C LEU A 248 -14.55 -0.66 -13.37
N THR A 249 -14.99 -0.38 -12.13
CA THR A 249 -15.81 -1.30 -11.33
C THR A 249 -17.14 -1.59 -12.01
N ARG A 250 -17.81 -0.56 -12.56
CA ARG A 250 -19.06 -0.73 -13.32
C ARG A 250 -18.89 -1.64 -14.54
N ASN A 251 -17.69 -1.67 -15.11
CA ASN A 251 -17.34 -2.51 -16.25
C ASN A 251 -16.71 -3.88 -15.85
N GLY A 252 -16.84 -4.27 -14.58
CA GLY A 252 -16.40 -5.57 -14.07
C GLY A 252 -14.89 -5.70 -13.82
N TYR A 253 -14.15 -4.59 -13.83
CA TYR A 253 -12.74 -4.58 -13.45
C TYR A 253 -12.61 -4.34 -11.95
N PHE A 254 -11.70 -5.08 -11.33
CA PHE A 254 -11.42 -5.00 -9.91
C PHE A 254 -9.91 -4.82 -9.69
N TRP A 255 -9.54 -4.14 -8.62
CA TRP A 255 -8.16 -4.08 -8.16
C TRP A 255 -7.78 -5.42 -7.53
N LEU A 256 -7.18 -6.31 -8.31
CA LEU A 256 -6.87 -7.69 -7.92
C LEU A 256 -5.39 -7.95 -8.03
N THR A 257 -4.90 -8.97 -7.33
CA THR A 257 -3.52 -9.42 -7.48
C THR A 257 -3.19 -9.70 -8.94
N ARG A 258 -2.05 -9.19 -9.38
CA ARG A 258 -1.45 -9.42 -10.69
C ARG A 258 -1.35 -10.92 -10.91
N ALA A 259 -1.66 -11.37 -12.12
CA ALA A 259 -1.50 -12.77 -12.48
C ALA A 259 -0.02 -13.08 -12.68
N GLN A 260 0.74 -13.24 -11.59
CA GLN A 260 2.14 -13.68 -11.68
C GLN A 260 2.30 -15.14 -12.17
N LYS A 261 1.18 -15.85 -12.37
CA LYS A 261 1.16 -17.29 -12.62
C LYS A 261 1.19 -17.56 -14.12
N ARG A 262 2.39 -17.74 -14.65
CA ARG A 262 2.58 -18.40 -15.95
C ARG A 262 1.95 -19.80 -15.84
N LYS A 263 1.09 -20.19 -16.80
CA LYS A 263 0.65 -21.59 -16.90
C LYS A 263 1.90 -22.46 -17.03
N TYR A 264 2.05 -23.44 -16.14
CA TYR A 264 3.07 -24.46 -16.28
C TYR A 264 2.68 -25.37 -17.43
N SER A 265 3.64 -25.75 -18.28
CA SER A 265 3.40 -26.86 -19.19
C SER A 265 3.16 -28.14 -18.38
N PRO A 266 2.53 -29.17 -18.95
CA PRO A 266 2.43 -30.48 -18.32
C PRO A 266 3.79 -30.99 -17.82
N ASP A 267 4.85 -30.81 -18.61
CA ASP A 267 6.22 -31.22 -18.24
C ASP A 267 6.75 -30.48 -17.03
N VAL A 268 6.60 -29.14 -16.98
CA VAL A 268 7.03 -28.35 -15.82
C VAL A 268 6.24 -28.76 -14.57
N THR A 269 4.95 -29.06 -14.73
CA THR A 269 4.08 -29.53 -13.64
C THR A 269 4.55 -30.89 -13.12
N ALA A 270 4.89 -31.82 -14.01
CA ALA A 270 5.42 -33.13 -13.67
C ALA A 270 6.79 -33.02 -12.96
N GLN A 271 7.71 -32.21 -13.47
CA GLN A 271 9.01 -31.96 -12.84
C GLN A 271 8.87 -31.36 -11.44
N ARG A 272 7.96 -30.39 -11.27
CA ARG A 272 7.64 -29.80 -9.96
C ARG A 272 7.10 -30.84 -8.98
N LEU A 273 6.19 -31.70 -9.44
CA LEU A 273 5.61 -32.75 -8.61
C LEU A 273 6.65 -33.81 -8.21
N ALA A 274 7.50 -34.23 -9.15
CA ALA A 274 8.58 -35.18 -8.91
C ALA A 274 9.56 -34.65 -7.86
N PHE A 275 10.00 -33.39 -8.01
CA PHE A 275 10.87 -32.74 -7.03
C PHE A 275 10.21 -32.67 -5.65
N ALA A 276 8.96 -32.20 -5.57
CA ALA A 276 8.26 -32.08 -4.29
C ALA A 276 8.09 -33.44 -3.60
N LYS A 277 7.75 -34.49 -4.35
CA LYS A 277 7.67 -35.87 -3.83
C LYS A 277 9.04 -36.37 -3.34
N ALA A 278 10.11 -36.11 -4.08
CA ALA A 278 11.47 -36.49 -3.68
C ALA A 278 11.90 -35.82 -2.36
N VAL A 279 11.63 -34.52 -2.20
CA VAL A 279 11.87 -33.79 -0.94
C VAL A 279 11.07 -34.38 0.21
N LEU A 280 9.81 -34.77 -0.03
CA LEU A 280 8.93 -35.29 1.01
C LEU A 280 9.27 -36.73 1.44
N ARG A 281 9.86 -37.53 0.54
CA ARG A 281 10.28 -38.91 0.78
C ARG A 281 11.37 -39.02 1.86
N ILE A 282 12.27 -38.06 1.93
CA ILE A 282 13.30 -38.00 2.98
C ILE A 282 12.75 -37.33 4.24
N SER A 283 13.27 -37.67 5.42
CA SER A 283 12.87 -37.05 6.69
C SER A 283 13.34 -35.59 6.80
N LYS A 284 12.86 -34.84 7.79
CA LYS A 284 13.35 -33.47 8.02
C LYS A 284 14.85 -33.47 8.37
N ALA A 285 15.28 -34.41 9.21
CA ALA A 285 16.69 -34.56 9.59
C ALA A 285 17.56 -34.90 8.37
N GLN A 286 17.13 -35.87 7.56
CA GLN A 286 17.83 -36.23 6.31
C GLN A 286 17.88 -35.06 5.31
N LEU A 287 16.80 -34.27 5.21
CA LEU A 287 16.79 -33.08 4.35
C LEU A 287 17.80 -32.03 4.85
N ARG A 288 17.91 -31.81 6.16
CA ARG A 288 18.89 -30.91 6.77
C ARG A 288 20.32 -31.42 6.62
N GLU A 289 20.53 -32.73 6.70
CA GLU A 289 21.83 -33.34 6.48
C GLU A 289 22.25 -33.22 5.01
N ARG A 290 21.31 -33.43 4.08
CA ARG A 290 21.55 -33.34 2.65
C ARG A 290 21.81 -31.89 2.23
N LEU A 291 20.91 -30.97 2.59
CA LEU A 291 20.91 -29.60 2.08
C LEU A 291 21.78 -28.66 2.93
N SER A 292 23.00 -28.41 2.47
CA SER A 292 23.94 -27.49 3.11
C SER A 292 23.57 -26.01 2.87
N LEU A 293 23.06 -25.70 1.66
CA LEU A 293 22.78 -24.32 1.24
C LEU A 293 21.66 -24.30 0.19
N SER A 294 20.80 -23.28 0.22
CA SER A 294 19.98 -22.86 -0.93
C SER A 294 20.58 -21.58 -1.48
N LEU A 295 20.95 -21.54 -2.75
CA LEU A 295 21.74 -20.50 -3.38
C LEU A 295 20.97 -19.89 -4.55
N ASP A 296 21.06 -18.58 -4.72
CA ASP A 296 20.49 -17.90 -5.89
C ASP A 296 21.28 -16.62 -6.23
N GLY A 297 21.18 -16.21 -7.50
CA GLY A 297 21.63 -14.92 -7.99
C GLY A 297 20.53 -13.87 -7.82
N VAL A 298 20.80 -12.82 -7.06
CA VAL A 298 19.83 -11.76 -6.75
C VAL A 298 20.39 -10.41 -7.20
N VAL A 299 19.58 -9.66 -7.93
CA VAL A 299 19.89 -8.27 -8.28
C VAL A 299 19.00 -7.35 -7.43
N LEU A 300 19.59 -6.75 -6.40
CA LEU A 300 18.90 -5.73 -5.62
C LEU A 300 19.02 -4.38 -6.35
N SER A 301 18.03 -3.50 -6.18
CA SER A 301 18.03 -2.19 -6.82
C SER A 301 18.11 -1.06 -5.80
N MET A 302 18.92 -0.06 -6.13
CA MET A 302 18.97 1.21 -5.40
C MET A 302 17.92 2.17 -5.93
N ALA A 303 17.28 2.88 -5.01
CA ALA A 303 16.32 3.93 -5.33
C ALA A 303 16.99 5.02 -6.20
N PRO A 304 16.34 5.49 -7.27
CA PRO A 304 16.80 6.65 -8.03
C PRO A 304 17.02 7.88 -7.16
N LYS A 305 17.96 8.73 -7.56
CA LYS A 305 18.16 10.07 -6.95
C LYS A 305 17.04 11.01 -7.37
N ASP A 306 16.65 10.95 -8.64
CA ASP A 306 15.57 11.74 -9.21
C ASP A 306 14.22 11.46 -8.51
N PRO A 307 13.48 12.49 -8.06
CA PRO A 307 12.21 12.32 -7.34
C PRO A 307 11.12 11.62 -8.14
N LEU A 308 11.02 11.88 -9.46
CA LEU A 308 10.00 11.31 -10.33
C LEU A 308 10.29 9.83 -10.60
N GLU A 309 11.54 9.50 -10.92
CA GLU A 309 11.99 8.12 -11.05
C GLU A 309 11.86 7.36 -9.72
N ARG A 310 12.13 8.01 -8.59
CA ARG A 310 11.95 7.42 -7.26
C ARG A 310 10.49 7.12 -6.97
N GLN A 311 9.57 8.00 -7.35
CA GLN A 311 8.14 7.73 -7.24
C GLN A 311 7.74 6.51 -8.08
N ASN A 312 8.25 6.40 -9.30
CA ASN A 312 8.03 5.24 -10.16
C ASN A 312 8.67 3.96 -9.58
N TRP A 313 9.87 4.05 -9.00
CA TRP A 313 10.55 2.95 -8.31
C TRP A 313 9.80 2.49 -7.05
N CYS A 314 9.23 3.42 -6.28
CA CYS A 314 8.42 3.11 -5.11
C CYS A 314 7.11 2.40 -5.52
N ALA A 315 6.50 2.82 -6.63
CA ALA A 315 5.33 2.18 -7.22
C ALA A 315 5.64 0.83 -7.91
N HIS A 316 6.91 0.59 -8.27
CA HIS A 316 7.36 -0.71 -8.75
C HIS A 316 7.27 -1.78 -7.64
N GLY A 317 6.85 -2.99 -8.04
CA GLY A 317 6.47 -4.06 -7.14
C GLY A 317 4.97 -4.08 -6.80
N ASP A 318 4.15 -3.24 -7.46
CA ASP A 318 2.70 -3.30 -7.31
C ASP A 318 2.18 -4.70 -7.64
N THR A 319 1.70 -5.36 -6.58
CA THR A 319 1.21 -6.73 -6.63
C THR A 319 -0.19 -6.82 -7.23
N HIS A 320 -0.82 -5.69 -7.54
CA HIS A 320 -2.22 -5.58 -7.96
C HIS A 320 -2.36 -4.78 -9.25
N MET A 321 -3.43 -5.05 -9.98
CA MET A 321 -3.82 -4.31 -11.19
C MET A 321 -5.32 -4.39 -11.41
N TRP A 322 -5.85 -3.44 -12.20
CA TRP A 322 -7.25 -3.47 -12.63
C TRP A 322 -7.50 -4.58 -13.64
N ARG A 323 -8.17 -5.65 -13.23
CA ARG A 323 -8.51 -6.79 -14.10
C ARG A 323 -9.86 -7.38 -13.79
N LYS A 324 -10.44 -8.11 -14.75
CA LYS A 324 -11.60 -8.95 -14.48
C LYS A 324 -11.17 -10.20 -13.70
N ARG A 325 -12.10 -10.81 -12.97
CA ARG A 325 -11.83 -11.99 -12.14
C ARG A 325 -11.35 -13.19 -12.97
N CYS A 326 -11.95 -13.40 -14.14
CA CYS A 326 -11.62 -14.47 -15.08
C CYS A 326 -10.29 -14.28 -15.83
N GLU A 327 -9.73 -13.07 -15.86
CA GLU A 327 -8.50 -12.75 -16.62
C GLU A 327 -7.22 -13.23 -15.94
N ALA A 328 -7.31 -13.85 -14.74
CA ALA A 328 -6.13 -14.37 -14.05
C ALA A 328 -5.37 -15.44 -14.85
N ALA A 329 -6.06 -16.14 -15.77
CA ALA A 329 -5.53 -17.25 -16.53
C ALA A 329 -4.97 -16.86 -17.92
N SER A 330 -5.10 -15.59 -18.31
CA SER A 330 -4.69 -15.07 -19.62
C SER A 330 -3.26 -14.53 -19.55
N PRO A 331 -2.26 -15.18 -20.19
CA PRO A 331 -0.86 -14.78 -20.12
C PRO A 331 -0.62 -13.34 -20.61
N ASP A 332 -1.32 -12.92 -21.67
CA ASP A 332 -1.13 -11.61 -22.30
C ASP A 332 -1.68 -10.46 -21.45
N LEU A 333 -2.51 -10.77 -20.45
CA LEU A 333 -3.16 -9.80 -19.57
C LEU A 333 -2.60 -9.83 -18.15
N ALA A 334 -1.49 -10.55 -17.96
CA ALA A 334 -0.82 -10.76 -16.68
C ALA A 334 -0.05 -9.54 -16.17
N GLY A 335 0.21 -8.54 -17.03
CA GLY A 335 1.06 -7.40 -16.74
C GLY A 335 2.53 -7.76 -16.77
N ASN A 336 3.26 -7.22 -17.73
CA ASN A 336 4.71 -7.26 -17.70
C ASN A 336 5.24 -6.28 -16.65
N ASP A 337 6.21 -6.74 -15.86
CA ASP A 337 6.91 -5.89 -14.89
C ASP A 337 8.27 -5.50 -15.47
N ALA A 338 8.24 -4.58 -16.44
CA ALA A 338 9.43 -4.21 -17.22
C ALA A 338 10.53 -3.56 -16.38
N TYR A 339 10.21 -3.04 -15.19
CA TYR A 339 11.16 -2.22 -14.43
C TYR A 339 12.35 -3.02 -13.90
N GLY A 340 12.21 -4.33 -13.66
CA GLY A 340 13.34 -5.21 -13.32
C GLY A 340 14.44 -5.22 -14.39
N ASN A 341 14.06 -5.05 -15.67
CA ASN A 341 14.98 -4.96 -16.79
C ASN A 341 15.59 -3.56 -16.94
N GLN A 342 14.99 -2.53 -16.33
CA GLN A 342 15.35 -1.12 -16.50
C GLN A 342 16.31 -0.56 -15.43
N VAL A 343 16.65 -1.33 -14.38
CA VAL A 343 17.59 -0.84 -13.37
C VAL A 343 18.99 -0.77 -14.00
N PRO A 344 19.60 0.41 -14.20
CA PRO A 344 20.94 0.53 -14.74
C PRO A 344 21.95 -0.10 -13.78
N LEU A 345 23.08 -0.57 -14.30
CA LEU A 345 24.10 -1.27 -13.51
C LEU A 345 24.61 -0.41 -12.34
N CYS A 346 24.71 0.91 -12.51
CA CYS A 346 25.08 1.85 -11.45
C CYS A 346 24.12 1.89 -10.25
N ARG A 347 22.90 1.35 -10.41
CA ARG A 347 21.89 1.19 -9.37
C ARG A 347 21.60 -0.26 -9.02
N ALA A 348 22.29 -1.21 -9.63
CA ALA A 348 22.16 -2.62 -9.32
C ALA A 348 23.16 -3.00 -8.23
N VAL A 349 22.75 -3.88 -7.33
CA VAL A 349 23.63 -4.56 -6.38
C VAL A 349 23.50 -6.05 -6.66
N PRO A 350 24.28 -6.58 -7.63
CA PRO A 350 24.27 -7.98 -8.01
C PRO A 350 24.99 -8.82 -6.96
N LEU A 351 24.34 -9.89 -6.51
CA LEU A 351 24.74 -10.69 -5.37
C LEU A 351 24.43 -12.16 -5.61
N TRP A 352 25.42 -13.03 -5.44
CA TRP A 352 25.18 -14.46 -5.19
C TRP A 352 25.23 -14.72 -3.69
N ALA A 353 24.13 -15.24 -3.15
CA ALA A 353 24.00 -15.52 -1.73
C ALA A 353 23.08 -16.70 -1.49
N GLY A 354 23.21 -17.31 -0.31
CA GLY A 354 22.40 -18.45 0.04
C GLY A 354 21.94 -18.47 1.49
N ILE A 355 20.95 -19.32 1.74
CA ILE A 355 20.35 -19.53 3.04
C ILE A 355 20.31 -21.01 3.42
N SER A 356 20.41 -21.29 4.71
CA SER A 356 20.18 -22.61 5.31
C SER A 356 19.44 -22.44 6.64
N GLU A 357 19.19 -23.53 7.38
CA GLU A 357 18.67 -23.43 8.76
C GLU A 357 19.64 -22.69 9.70
N GLY A 358 20.92 -22.56 9.33
CA GLY A 358 21.92 -21.76 10.06
C GLY A 358 21.87 -20.25 9.75
N GLY A 359 21.05 -19.81 8.78
CA GLY A 359 20.84 -18.40 8.47
C GLY A 359 21.18 -18.02 7.03
N PHE A 360 21.83 -16.87 6.84
CA PHE A 360 22.16 -16.27 5.54
C PHE A 360 23.66 -16.05 5.40
N ALA A 361 24.22 -16.39 4.23
CA ALA A 361 25.60 -16.14 3.86
C ALA A 361 25.72 -15.56 2.44
N THR A 362 26.60 -14.57 2.30
CA THR A 362 26.99 -14.01 1.00
C THR A 362 28.12 -14.84 0.39
N VAL A 363 28.00 -15.19 -0.88
CA VAL A 363 29.09 -15.81 -1.66
C VAL A 363 29.91 -14.72 -2.34
N VAL A 364 29.29 -13.87 -3.14
CA VAL A 364 29.99 -12.82 -3.88
C VAL A 364 29.07 -11.66 -4.27
N PHE A 365 29.61 -10.43 -4.24
CA PHE A 365 29.05 -9.29 -4.97
C PHE A 365 29.83 -9.16 -6.27
N HIS A 366 29.14 -8.94 -7.39
CA HIS A 366 29.77 -8.89 -8.70
C HIS A 366 29.46 -7.59 -9.45
N LYS A 367 30.38 -7.23 -10.37
CA LYS A 367 30.36 -5.93 -11.06
C LYS A 367 29.34 -5.87 -12.19
N SER A 368 28.97 -7.00 -12.75
CA SER A 368 27.98 -7.18 -13.83
C SER A 368 26.63 -7.63 -13.28
N LYS A 369 25.53 -7.59 -14.05
CA LYS A 369 24.24 -8.14 -13.59
C LYS A 369 24.21 -9.68 -13.52
N LYS A 370 25.12 -10.35 -14.23
CA LYS A 370 25.21 -11.81 -14.31
C LYS A 370 26.66 -12.24 -14.33
N LEU A 371 26.96 -13.35 -13.66
CA LEU A 371 28.26 -14.00 -13.74
C LEU A 371 28.37 -14.80 -15.04
N CYS A 372 29.57 -14.89 -15.58
CA CYS A 372 29.90 -15.87 -16.60
C CYS A 372 30.45 -17.16 -15.98
N THR A 373 30.60 -18.19 -16.81
CA THR A 373 31.15 -19.50 -16.42
C THR A 373 32.51 -19.40 -15.73
N VAL A 374 33.42 -18.61 -16.29
CA VAL A 374 34.81 -18.48 -15.80
C VAL A 374 34.82 -17.78 -14.43
N GLU A 375 34.13 -16.63 -14.33
CA GLU A 375 34.01 -15.89 -13.06
C GLU A 375 33.44 -16.78 -11.95
N TRP A 376 32.41 -17.57 -12.25
CA TRP A 376 31.82 -18.49 -11.28
C TRP A 376 32.77 -19.61 -10.86
N ALA A 377 33.48 -20.23 -11.81
CA ALA A 377 34.46 -21.26 -11.51
C ALA A 377 35.58 -20.71 -10.60
N ASP A 378 36.06 -19.50 -10.86
CA ASP A 378 37.06 -18.83 -10.03
C ASP A 378 36.54 -18.55 -8.60
N ILE A 379 35.27 -18.16 -8.47
CA ILE A 379 34.61 -17.96 -7.17
C ILE A 379 34.55 -19.27 -6.37
N VAL A 380 34.22 -20.38 -7.05
CA VAL A 380 34.12 -21.71 -6.43
C VAL A 380 35.51 -22.22 -6.04
N ASN A 381 36.48 -22.20 -6.95
CA ASN A 381 37.85 -22.65 -6.73
C ASN A 381 38.58 -21.79 -5.69
N GLY A 382 38.30 -20.49 -5.66
CA GLY A 382 38.77 -19.58 -4.61
C GLY A 382 38.11 -19.80 -3.24
N GLY A 383 37.28 -20.83 -3.07
CA GLY A 383 36.72 -21.26 -1.79
C GLY A 383 35.60 -20.37 -1.25
N LYS A 384 35.13 -19.36 -1.98
CA LYS A 384 34.09 -18.44 -1.49
C LYS A 384 32.78 -19.16 -1.20
N LEU A 385 32.38 -20.10 -2.05
CA LEU A 385 31.18 -20.91 -1.85
C LEU A 385 31.30 -21.82 -0.62
N ILE A 386 32.45 -22.47 -0.43
CA ILE A 386 32.71 -23.28 0.78
C ILE A 386 32.67 -22.42 2.04
N ASN A 387 33.30 -21.25 2.02
CA ASN A 387 33.34 -20.36 3.18
C ASN A 387 31.92 -19.90 3.56
N ALA A 388 31.08 -19.59 2.56
CA ALA A 388 29.67 -19.31 2.78
C ALA A 388 28.92 -20.51 3.39
N ILE A 389 29.10 -21.73 2.86
CA ILE A 389 28.49 -22.95 3.41
C ILE A 389 28.92 -23.16 4.87
N ARG A 390 30.23 -23.10 5.16
CA ARG A 390 30.79 -23.32 6.51
C ARG A 390 30.28 -22.30 7.52
N SER A 391 30.15 -21.03 7.12
CA SER A 391 29.61 -19.97 7.99
C SER A 391 28.19 -20.23 8.49
N LEU A 392 27.45 -21.12 7.79
CA LEU A 392 26.08 -21.49 8.15
C LEU A 392 25.99 -22.76 8.99
N SER A 393 27.11 -23.23 9.56
CA SER A 393 27.16 -24.40 10.45
C SER A 393 26.46 -25.63 9.85
N PRO A 394 26.91 -26.13 8.67
CA PRO A 394 26.29 -27.25 8.00
C PRO A 394 26.44 -28.52 8.85
N THR A 395 25.52 -29.47 8.69
CA THR A 395 25.56 -30.77 9.40
C THR A 395 26.86 -31.54 9.13
N LYS A 396 27.47 -31.34 7.94
CA LYS A 396 28.77 -31.90 7.55
C LYS A 396 29.79 -30.76 7.36
N PRO A 397 30.61 -30.42 8.37
CA PRO A 397 31.55 -29.29 8.30
C PRO A 397 32.63 -29.42 7.22
N ARG A 398 32.98 -30.66 6.84
CA ARG A 398 34.02 -30.98 5.85
C ARG A 398 33.48 -31.48 4.51
N GLY A 399 32.16 -31.47 4.33
CA GLY A 399 31.50 -31.98 3.12
C GLY A 399 31.31 -33.50 3.10
N PRO A 400 30.85 -34.07 1.97
CA PRO A 400 30.40 -33.38 0.77
C PRO A 400 29.16 -32.51 1.03
N TRP A 401 28.95 -31.47 0.24
CA TRP A 401 27.85 -30.52 0.43
C TRP A 401 26.87 -30.54 -0.74
N TRP A 402 25.56 -30.51 -0.44
CA TRP A 402 24.56 -30.25 -1.48
C TRP A 402 24.07 -28.81 -1.44
N VAL A 403 24.09 -28.18 -2.61
CA VAL A 403 23.63 -26.81 -2.82
C VAL A 403 22.38 -26.85 -3.69
N LEU A 404 21.24 -26.42 -3.15
CA LEU A 404 20.05 -26.21 -3.97
C LEU A 404 20.20 -24.88 -4.73
N CYS A 405 20.12 -24.90 -6.05
CA CYS A 405 20.13 -23.70 -6.89
C CYS A 405 19.12 -23.83 -8.03
N ASP A 406 18.92 -22.74 -8.75
CA ASP A 406 18.14 -22.76 -9.98
C ASP A 406 18.91 -23.45 -11.14
N ASN A 407 18.40 -23.30 -12.36
CA ASN A 407 18.95 -23.95 -13.55
C ASN A 407 19.68 -22.99 -14.47
N GLU A 408 20.37 -21.98 -13.92
CA GLU A 408 21.24 -21.10 -14.72
C GLU A 408 22.22 -21.95 -15.54
N THR A 409 22.34 -21.63 -16.83
CA THR A 409 23.11 -22.43 -17.80
C THR A 409 24.60 -22.45 -17.47
N PHE A 410 25.14 -21.34 -16.98
CA PHE A 410 26.57 -21.25 -16.64
C PHE A 410 26.96 -22.23 -15.52
N LEU A 411 26.07 -22.48 -14.55
CA LEU A 411 26.28 -23.44 -13.44
C LEU A 411 26.45 -24.89 -13.91
N ARG A 412 26.01 -25.21 -15.13
CA ARG A 412 25.99 -26.58 -15.68
C ARG A 412 27.05 -26.84 -16.74
N THR A 413 27.87 -25.86 -17.05
CA THR A 413 29.01 -26.03 -17.94
C THR A 413 30.02 -27.01 -17.34
N GLN A 414 30.79 -27.69 -18.18
CA GLN A 414 31.82 -28.64 -17.74
C GLN A 414 32.82 -27.98 -16.78
N VAL A 415 33.21 -26.73 -17.05
CA VAL A 415 34.13 -25.95 -16.20
C VAL A 415 33.53 -25.71 -14.81
N SER A 416 32.26 -25.30 -14.72
CA SER A 416 31.60 -25.10 -13.43
C SER A 416 31.43 -26.43 -12.67
N GLN A 417 31.05 -27.49 -13.37
CA GLN A 417 30.89 -28.82 -12.78
C GLN A 417 32.21 -29.37 -12.23
N ALA A 418 33.33 -29.16 -12.95
CA ALA A 418 34.66 -29.52 -12.48
C ALA A 418 35.01 -28.75 -11.20
N ALA A 419 34.82 -27.41 -11.20
CA ALA A 419 35.05 -26.59 -10.01
C ALA A 419 34.19 -27.03 -8.82
N HIS A 420 32.92 -27.39 -9.03
CA HIS A 420 32.07 -27.93 -7.96
C HIS A 420 32.59 -29.27 -7.44
N LYS A 421 32.97 -30.18 -8.34
CA LYS A 421 33.48 -31.51 -8.01
C LYS A 421 34.77 -31.43 -7.19
N ASP A 422 35.71 -30.59 -7.60
CA ASP A 422 37.00 -30.40 -6.92
C ASP A 422 36.81 -29.86 -5.50
N GLN A 423 35.74 -29.09 -5.29
CA GLN A 423 35.36 -28.54 -3.99
C GLN A 423 34.37 -29.43 -3.21
N GLY A 424 34.06 -30.64 -3.68
CA GLY A 424 33.15 -31.58 -3.00
C GLY A 424 31.69 -31.10 -2.93
N ILE A 425 31.26 -30.30 -3.92
CA ILE A 425 29.93 -29.69 -4.00
C ILE A 425 29.08 -30.43 -5.04
N SER A 426 27.88 -30.81 -4.64
CA SER A 426 26.85 -31.38 -5.52
C SER A 426 25.69 -30.40 -5.67
N LEU A 427 25.35 -30.03 -6.89
CA LEU A 427 24.19 -29.18 -7.14
C LEU A 427 22.89 -29.99 -7.12
N TRP A 428 21.87 -29.43 -6.48
CA TRP A 428 20.50 -29.92 -6.53
C TRP A 428 19.61 -28.88 -7.19
N SER A 429 19.09 -29.22 -8.37
CA SER A 429 18.35 -28.26 -9.17
C SER A 429 16.90 -28.09 -8.75
N VAL A 430 16.46 -26.83 -8.67
CA VAL A 430 15.05 -26.47 -8.60
C VAL A 430 14.41 -26.68 -9.97
N PRO A 431 13.18 -27.21 -10.06
CA PRO A 431 12.47 -27.34 -11.33
C PRO A 431 12.31 -25.98 -12.05
N PRO A 432 12.30 -25.95 -13.39
CA PRO A 432 12.12 -24.71 -14.13
C PRO A 432 10.90 -23.92 -13.66
N ARG A 433 10.99 -22.58 -13.70
CA ARG A 433 9.89 -21.65 -13.38
C ARG A 433 9.29 -21.86 -11.97
N SER A 434 10.12 -22.25 -11.00
CA SER A 434 9.65 -22.60 -9.65
C SER A 434 10.22 -21.73 -8.52
N PRO A 435 10.02 -20.40 -8.56
CA PRO A 435 10.54 -19.50 -7.52
C PRO A 435 9.93 -19.78 -6.15
N ASP A 436 8.72 -20.36 -6.08
CA ASP A 436 8.10 -20.78 -4.83
C ASP A 436 8.83 -21.95 -4.14
N LEU A 437 9.54 -22.77 -4.92
CA LEU A 437 10.37 -23.88 -4.43
C LEU A 437 11.79 -23.44 -4.06
N ASN A 438 12.20 -22.22 -4.41
CA ASN A 438 13.49 -21.65 -4.00
C ASN A 438 13.34 -20.84 -2.70
N PRO A 439 13.94 -21.28 -1.57
CA PRO A 439 13.85 -20.53 -0.31
C PRO A 439 14.47 -19.14 -0.37
N VAL A 440 15.46 -18.90 -1.24
CA VAL A 440 16.16 -17.60 -1.35
C VAL A 440 15.19 -16.51 -1.81
N GLU A 441 14.36 -16.80 -2.82
CA GLU A 441 13.32 -15.89 -3.32
C GLU A 441 12.38 -15.42 -2.20
N LYS A 442 11.96 -16.35 -1.34
CA LYS A 442 11.09 -16.04 -0.20
C LYS A 442 11.80 -15.18 0.85
N PHE A 443 13.09 -15.42 1.08
CA PHE A 443 13.90 -14.60 1.99
C PHE A 443 14.09 -13.18 1.45
N CYS A 444 14.48 -13.03 0.18
CA CYS A 444 14.72 -11.73 -0.44
C CYS A 444 13.49 -10.82 -0.33
N ARG A 445 12.30 -11.35 -0.64
CA ARG A 445 11.03 -10.63 -0.50
C ARG A 445 10.72 -10.19 0.93
N LYS A 446 11.17 -10.93 1.95
CA LYS A 446 10.87 -10.63 3.36
C LYS A 446 11.90 -9.74 4.04
N ALA A 447 13.17 -9.85 3.67
CA ALA A 447 14.29 -9.28 4.43
C ALA A 447 15.09 -8.22 3.67
N LEU A 448 15.10 -8.28 2.35
CA LEU A 448 15.99 -7.46 1.49
C LEU A 448 15.26 -6.46 0.61
N ASP A 449 13.94 -6.33 0.76
CA ASP A 449 13.16 -5.43 -0.09
C ASP A 449 13.68 -3.99 -0.01
N LYS A 450 13.96 -3.40 -1.18
CA LYS A 450 14.25 -1.97 -1.38
C LYS A 450 15.44 -1.41 -0.56
N LYS A 451 16.58 -2.11 -0.50
CA LYS A 451 17.76 -1.68 0.26
C LYS A 451 18.90 -1.12 -0.59
N ALA A 452 19.36 0.06 -0.20
CA ALA A 452 20.52 0.75 -0.73
C ALA A 452 21.82 -0.04 -0.48
N ASP A 453 22.80 0.16 -1.38
CA ASP A 453 24.21 -0.26 -1.45
C ASP A 453 24.68 -1.59 -0.83
N GLN A 454 25.87 -2.03 -1.24
CA GLN A 454 26.46 -3.29 -0.76
C GLN A 454 26.66 -3.31 0.77
N ALA A 455 27.01 -2.17 1.38
CA ALA A 455 27.32 -2.09 2.80
C ALA A 455 26.07 -2.30 3.65
N ARG A 456 24.95 -1.67 3.27
CA ARG A 456 23.68 -1.82 3.97
C ARG A 456 23.02 -3.18 3.73
N VAL A 457 23.21 -3.79 2.55
CA VAL A 457 22.84 -5.21 2.33
C VAL A 457 23.59 -6.11 3.30
N ARG A 458 24.93 -5.98 3.39
CA ARG A 458 25.75 -6.75 4.34
C ARG A 458 25.29 -6.54 5.79
N SER A 459 25.10 -5.28 6.21
CA SER A 459 24.66 -4.93 7.57
C SER A 459 23.29 -5.55 7.90
N THR A 460 22.32 -5.40 6.99
CA THR A 460 20.99 -6.01 7.13
C THR A 460 21.08 -7.52 7.30
N CYS A 461 21.83 -8.19 6.42
CA CYS A 461 21.93 -9.64 6.43
C CYS A 461 22.56 -10.17 7.71
N ARG A 462 23.44 -9.41 8.37
CA ARG A 462 24.05 -9.77 9.65
C ARG A 462 23.12 -9.63 10.86
N THR A 463 21.97 -8.96 10.71
CA THR A 463 21.04 -8.80 11.84
C THR A 463 20.45 -10.13 12.29
N LYS A 464 20.25 -10.31 13.61
CA LYS A 464 19.60 -11.50 14.19
C LYS A 464 18.24 -11.78 13.53
N ARG A 465 17.49 -10.72 13.20
CA ARG A 465 16.20 -10.82 12.52
C ARG A 465 16.35 -11.41 11.11
N ALA A 466 17.28 -10.91 10.30
CA ALA A 466 17.48 -11.44 8.95
C ALA A 466 17.93 -12.91 8.98
N GLN A 467 18.86 -13.25 9.87
CA GLN A 467 19.34 -14.62 10.08
C GLN A 467 18.19 -15.57 10.48
N ALA A 468 17.33 -15.15 11.40
CA ALA A 468 16.14 -15.92 11.79
C ALA A 468 15.12 -16.10 10.65
N VAL A 469 14.91 -15.05 9.84
CA VAL A 469 14.02 -15.13 8.66
C VAL A 469 14.59 -16.09 7.61
N ALA A 470 15.90 -16.06 7.37
CA ALA A 470 16.59 -16.98 6.48
C ALA A 470 16.44 -18.44 6.94
N ALA A 471 16.70 -18.71 8.22
CA ALA A 471 16.52 -20.03 8.82
C ALA A 471 15.07 -20.53 8.70
N SER A 472 14.09 -19.66 8.96
CA SER A 472 12.66 -19.98 8.82
C SER A 472 12.28 -20.30 7.37
N CYS A 473 12.78 -19.52 6.40
CA CYS A 473 12.54 -19.77 4.97
C CYS A 473 13.14 -21.10 4.52
N ALA A 474 14.38 -21.42 4.94
CA ALA A 474 15.04 -22.68 4.63
C ALA A 474 14.33 -23.89 5.25
N GLY A 475 14.01 -23.83 6.55
CA GLY A 475 13.31 -24.89 7.28
C GLY A 475 11.85 -25.10 6.82
N GLY A 476 11.24 -24.09 6.19
CA GLY A 476 9.88 -24.14 5.68
C GLY A 476 9.68 -24.95 4.39
N ARG A 477 10.74 -25.50 3.78
CA ARG A 477 10.66 -26.14 2.46
C ARG A 477 9.67 -27.31 2.38
N ARG A 478 9.67 -28.20 3.38
CA ARG A 478 8.73 -29.35 3.37
C ARG A 478 7.28 -28.90 3.32
N LYS A 479 6.92 -27.80 3.99
CA LYS A 479 5.58 -27.22 3.96
C LYS A 479 5.20 -26.78 2.54
N VAL A 480 6.13 -26.10 1.85
CA VAL A 480 5.94 -25.69 0.46
C VAL A 480 5.76 -26.91 -0.45
N CYS A 481 6.61 -27.94 -0.33
CA CYS A 481 6.48 -29.16 -1.13
C CYS A 481 5.16 -29.89 -0.89
N LYS A 482 4.66 -29.93 0.37
CA LYS A 482 3.32 -30.48 0.67
C LYS A 482 2.22 -29.74 -0.09
N GLU A 483 2.28 -28.41 -0.15
CA GLU A 483 1.31 -27.63 -0.93
C GLU A 483 1.40 -27.89 -2.43
N VAL A 484 2.62 -28.03 -2.99
CA VAL A 484 2.80 -28.34 -4.41
C VAL A 484 2.20 -29.71 -4.74
N VAL A 485 2.42 -30.72 -3.89
CA VAL A 485 1.81 -32.05 -4.08
C VAL A 485 0.28 -31.98 -3.98
N ALA A 486 -0.26 -31.31 -2.95
CA ALA A 486 -1.70 -31.15 -2.78
C ALA A 486 -2.37 -30.44 -3.97
N LYS A 487 -1.64 -29.52 -4.63
CA LYS A 487 -2.09 -28.80 -5.82
C LYS A 487 -1.64 -29.44 -7.13
N LYS A 488 -1.24 -30.72 -7.11
CA LYS A 488 -0.84 -31.50 -8.30
C LYS A 488 0.21 -30.78 -9.17
N GLY A 489 1.24 -30.19 -8.54
CA GLY A 489 2.33 -29.50 -9.22
C GLY A 489 2.11 -27.99 -9.43
N ALA A 490 0.94 -27.44 -9.11
CA ALA A 490 0.72 -26.00 -9.19
C ALA A 490 1.47 -25.22 -8.09
N MET A 491 1.48 -23.90 -8.22
CA MET A 491 2.24 -22.99 -7.36
C MET A 491 1.77 -23.02 -5.88
N ALA A 492 2.72 -23.13 -4.95
CA ALA A 492 2.47 -22.99 -3.52
C ALA A 492 2.12 -21.53 -3.15
N ARG A 493 1.44 -21.33 -2.02
CA ARG A 493 1.22 -19.98 -1.49
C ARG A 493 2.54 -19.52 -0.86
N SER A 494 3.14 -18.45 -1.40
CA SER A 494 4.47 -17.97 -0.99
C SER A 494 4.44 -17.15 0.29
#